data_AF-A0A662FAA1-F1
#
_entry.id   AF-A0A662FAA1-F1
#
_cell.length_a   1.000
_cell.length_b   1.000
_cell.length_c   1.000
_cell.angle_alpha   90.00
_cell.angle_beta   90.00
_cell.angle_gamma   90.00
#
_symmetry.space_group_name_H-M   'P 1'
#
loop_
_entity.id
_entity.type
_entity.pdbx_description
1 polymer ?
#
loop_
_entity_poly.entity_id
_entity_poly.type
_entity_poly.pdbx_seq_one_letter_code
_entity_poly.pdbx_strand_id
1 'polypeptide(L)'
;ISGSVLPSTITSGENTTYNVTITNPWNFNITNLNVTLVNIPSNFRNYSCNMPGQEGLPYCYLGEIANKSSVTASFVVNTNQNTSSGTYTINASVKYTNPNLNTYTLQEQAPANVDVGKLFVTNIEEFFMIVRNIQPPPPDETPPWYTQSFDDSNGEVGEGTIVNVSVYWKDNVQLDKAIFRHNASGVWQNISTCSLTSNESWCNKTIDTTGYAGKTICWNMYANDTAGNWNKSMPETLHCFNVLLDTIPPTIVLNFPDNNYNTTSTAINFNFSATDSNSENLTCNITVNGIVVAENLIATNATPYNKTVSSLDLGTSFWNVTCKDQAGNTNTSVTRFFTIITYPKNFNISLHSDGSTLILRWSAVEGATNYEIFITSDYFSGFPTSPNITTNKTSYNDTTAGTVAKRFYEIQAIRGSAVKRSNVTVAKYEKQLQLGWNLVSLPLNLTHKHLGPLSSYPDPLPTNPTNSIVAVYRLIPGTETWERCDHSSTGWYQAAGSENFTTLNETEGYWLETNSSTSVIFVGSVFKSNTTVELAENWNLIGWSSIQDATLPTGGEPPAYPFTCSPSNAIRRLYRYNGTSFEMTNHFDNWGWYPADNTPLFTSINKTEGYYVKVIPSTNWTLEALK
;
A
#
# COMPACT_ATOMS: atom_id res chain seq x y z
N ILE A 1 13.56 4.98 -43.82
CA ILE A 1 13.13 5.83 -44.95
C ILE A 1 13.10 4.92 -46.17
N SER A 2 12.07 4.99 -47.02
CA SER A 2 12.01 4.22 -48.26
C SER A 2 11.79 5.15 -49.45
N GLY A 3 12.42 4.84 -50.59
CA GLY A 3 12.29 5.60 -51.83
C GLY A 3 11.77 4.73 -52.97
N SER A 4 10.93 5.29 -53.84
CA SER A 4 10.41 4.61 -55.04
C SER A 4 10.36 5.56 -56.24
N VAL A 5 10.87 5.14 -57.39
CA VAL A 5 10.86 5.91 -58.64
C VAL A 5 9.82 5.32 -59.59
N LEU A 6 8.91 6.15 -60.11
CA LEU A 6 7.81 5.73 -60.98
C LEU A 6 7.63 6.72 -62.15
N PRO A 7 7.76 6.27 -63.40
CA PRO A 7 8.26 4.96 -63.82
C PRO A 7 9.77 4.80 -63.53
N SER A 8 10.20 3.58 -63.18
CA SER A 8 11.62 3.26 -62.88
C SER A 8 12.51 3.16 -64.12
N THR A 9 11.91 3.19 -65.32
CA THR A 9 12.60 3.20 -66.61
C THR A 9 11.98 4.29 -67.49
N ILE A 10 12.83 5.17 -68.04
CA ILE A 10 12.42 6.27 -68.93
C ILE A 10 13.37 6.38 -70.10
N THR A 11 12.93 7.02 -71.18
CA THR A 11 13.83 7.41 -72.26
C THR A 11 14.52 8.75 -71.95
N SER A 12 15.70 8.97 -72.54
CA SER A 12 16.46 10.21 -72.35
C SER A 12 15.64 11.43 -72.76
N GLY A 13 15.39 12.36 -71.82
CA GLY A 13 14.57 13.56 -72.01
C GLY A 13 13.18 13.50 -71.37
N GLU A 14 12.76 12.34 -70.87
CA GLU A 14 11.52 12.17 -70.12
C GLU A 14 11.71 12.49 -68.62
N ASN A 15 10.58 12.61 -67.93
CA ASN A 15 10.53 12.84 -66.49
C ASN A 15 10.03 11.60 -65.75
N THR A 16 10.42 11.52 -64.48
CA THR A 16 9.94 10.49 -63.55
C THR A 16 9.60 11.12 -62.21
N THR A 17 8.79 10.44 -61.41
CA THR A 17 8.47 10.86 -60.05
C THR A 17 9.24 10.02 -59.05
N TYR A 18 9.96 10.67 -58.15
CA TYR A 18 10.61 10.03 -57.01
C TYR A 18 9.85 10.33 -55.72
N ASN A 19 9.30 9.29 -55.10
CA ASN A 19 8.56 9.36 -53.84
C ASN A 19 9.44 8.86 -52.70
N VAL A 20 9.53 9.64 -51.62
CA VAL A 20 10.32 9.34 -50.43
C VAL A 20 9.39 9.27 -49.22
N THR A 21 9.24 8.09 -48.63
CA THR A 21 8.40 7.85 -47.46
C THR A 21 9.22 7.82 -46.18
N ILE A 22 8.85 8.68 -45.23
CA ILE A 22 9.45 8.77 -43.90
C ILE A 22 8.44 8.24 -42.88
N THR A 23 8.88 7.29 -42.04
CA THR A 23 8.08 6.72 -40.95
C THR A 23 8.65 7.22 -39.63
N ASN A 24 7.81 7.79 -38.76
CA ASN A 24 8.17 8.20 -37.42
C ASN A 24 8.14 6.98 -36.47
N PRO A 25 9.29 6.47 -36.00
CA PRO A 25 9.31 5.29 -35.14
C PRO A 25 9.06 5.62 -33.66
N TRP A 26 9.02 6.90 -33.27
CA TRP A 26 8.90 7.32 -31.88
C TRP A 26 7.44 7.42 -31.42
N ASN A 27 7.25 7.44 -30.10
CA ASN A 27 5.95 7.62 -29.45
C ASN A 27 5.52 9.10 -29.37
N PHE A 28 6.32 10.01 -29.93
CA PHE A 28 6.08 11.45 -29.95
C PHE A 28 6.14 11.97 -31.40
N ASN A 29 5.50 13.11 -31.65
CA ASN A 29 5.45 13.70 -32.99
C ASN A 29 6.81 14.30 -33.37
N ILE A 30 7.14 14.24 -34.67
CA ILE A 30 8.31 14.92 -35.24
C ILE A 30 7.81 16.19 -35.92
N THR A 31 8.49 17.32 -35.70
CA THR A 31 8.13 18.62 -36.31
C THR A 31 9.23 19.14 -37.22
N ASN A 32 8.89 20.08 -38.11
CA ASN A 32 9.82 20.73 -39.04
C ASN A 32 10.49 19.77 -40.03
N LEU A 33 9.77 18.74 -40.48
CA LEU A 33 10.31 17.79 -41.46
C LEU A 33 10.45 18.45 -42.84
N ASN A 34 11.66 18.44 -43.38
CA ASN A 34 11.98 18.90 -44.73
C ASN A 34 12.83 17.86 -45.47
N VAL A 35 12.51 17.61 -46.74
CA VAL A 35 13.20 16.65 -47.60
C VAL A 35 13.79 17.37 -48.80
N THR A 36 15.04 17.06 -49.12
CA THR A 36 15.79 17.59 -50.28
C THR A 36 16.47 16.45 -51.03
N LEU A 37 16.47 16.44 -52.36
CA LEU A 37 17.25 15.46 -53.10
C LEU A 37 18.74 15.84 -53.11
N VAL A 38 19.61 14.83 -53.01
CA VAL A 38 21.06 14.97 -52.98
C VAL A 38 21.69 13.98 -53.95
N ASN A 39 22.93 14.26 -54.39
CA ASN A 39 23.66 13.45 -55.38
C ASN A 39 22.95 13.29 -56.74
N ILE A 40 22.14 14.26 -57.18
CA ILE A 40 21.56 14.22 -58.53
C ILE A 40 22.69 14.40 -59.57
N PRO A 41 22.82 13.50 -60.56
CA PRO A 41 23.84 13.62 -61.60
C PRO A 41 23.75 14.95 -62.36
N SER A 42 24.90 15.56 -62.65
CA SER A 42 24.98 16.89 -63.30
C SER A 42 24.42 16.94 -64.72
N ASN A 43 24.19 15.78 -65.35
CA ASN A 43 23.57 15.62 -66.65
C ASN A 43 22.03 15.57 -66.60
N PHE A 44 21.41 15.73 -65.44
CA PHE A 44 19.96 15.90 -65.30
C PHE A 44 19.58 17.38 -65.44
N ARG A 45 18.35 17.68 -65.87
CA ARG A 45 17.93 19.05 -66.21
C ARG A 45 17.62 19.86 -64.96
N ASN A 46 16.76 19.32 -64.10
CA ASN A 46 16.37 19.87 -62.81
C ASN A 46 15.54 18.83 -62.03
N TYR A 47 15.28 19.13 -60.76
CA TYR A 47 14.30 18.43 -59.94
C TYR A 47 13.51 19.46 -59.12
N SER A 48 12.27 19.13 -58.81
CA SER A 48 11.41 19.98 -57.98
C SER A 48 10.38 19.17 -57.21
N CYS A 49 9.95 19.70 -56.07
CA CYS A 49 8.85 19.15 -55.31
C CYS A 49 7.57 19.13 -56.16
N ASN A 50 6.78 18.07 -56.00
CA ASN A 50 5.52 17.80 -56.71
C ASN A 50 4.33 17.71 -55.74
N MET A 51 4.45 18.28 -54.54
CA MET A 51 3.38 18.27 -53.56
C MET A 51 2.49 19.51 -53.72
N PRO A 52 1.17 19.39 -53.46
CA PRO A 52 0.24 20.50 -53.54
C PRO A 52 0.69 21.72 -52.74
N GLY A 53 0.82 22.88 -53.40
CA GLY A 53 1.21 24.15 -52.79
C GLY A 53 2.71 24.35 -52.58
N GLN A 54 3.54 23.42 -53.04
CA GLN A 54 5.01 23.47 -52.98
C GLN A 54 5.66 23.12 -54.33
N GLU A 55 4.87 23.13 -55.41
CA GLU A 55 5.32 22.77 -56.75
C GLU A 55 6.47 23.69 -57.21
N GLY A 56 7.55 23.09 -57.72
CA GLY A 56 8.68 23.86 -58.25
C GLY A 56 9.78 24.19 -57.22
N LEU A 57 9.55 23.98 -55.92
CA LEU A 57 10.57 24.20 -54.89
C LEU A 57 11.66 23.11 -54.92
N PRO A 58 12.92 23.42 -54.56
CA PRO A 58 14.00 22.42 -54.51
C PRO A 58 13.90 21.48 -53.30
N TYR A 59 12.86 21.61 -52.48
CA TYR A 59 12.61 20.81 -51.28
C TYR A 59 11.10 20.59 -51.08
N CYS A 60 10.73 19.55 -50.34
CA CYS A 60 9.37 19.29 -49.89
C CYS A 60 9.30 19.37 -48.36
N TYR A 61 8.60 20.38 -47.82
CA TYR A 61 8.34 20.53 -46.40
C TYR A 61 7.06 19.78 -46.02
N LEU A 62 7.19 18.83 -45.10
CA LEU A 62 6.12 17.91 -44.69
C LEU A 62 5.51 18.27 -43.32
N GLY A 63 6.05 19.28 -42.64
CA GLY A 63 5.50 19.77 -41.37
C GLY A 63 5.67 18.77 -40.22
N GLU A 64 4.55 18.37 -39.62
CA GLU A 64 4.50 17.48 -38.46
C GLU A 64 4.05 16.06 -38.85
N ILE A 65 4.73 15.05 -38.31
CA ILE A 65 4.30 13.65 -38.42
C ILE A 65 3.93 13.13 -37.04
N ALA A 66 2.71 12.62 -36.93
CA ALA A 66 2.22 11.96 -35.72
C ALA A 66 3.09 10.74 -35.34
N ASN A 67 3.04 10.36 -34.06
CA ASN A 67 3.72 9.16 -33.59
C ASN A 67 3.32 7.91 -34.40
N LYS A 68 4.27 6.99 -34.61
CA LYS A 68 4.07 5.73 -35.34
C LYS A 68 3.45 5.85 -36.75
N SER A 69 3.48 7.03 -37.36
CA SER A 69 2.85 7.31 -38.65
C SER A 69 3.88 7.56 -39.75
N SER A 70 3.47 7.47 -41.01
CA SER A 70 4.32 7.67 -42.17
C SER A 70 3.74 8.74 -43.10
N VAL A 71 4.62 9.49 -43.78
CA VAL A 71 4.24 10.48 -44.79
C VAL A 71 5.23 10.42 -45.96
N THR A 72 4.78 10.82 -47.16
CA THR A 72 5.56 10.73 -48.39
C THR A 72 5.78 12.11 -49.01
N ALA A 73 7.03 12.43 -49.31
CA ALA A 73 7.39 13.57 -50.17
C ALA A 73 7.55 13.09 -51.63
N SER A 74 7.05 13.86 -52.59
CA SER A 74 7.10 13.53 -54.02
C SER A 74 7.88 14.58 -54.80
N PHE A 75 8.82 14.16 -55.65
CA PHE A 75 9.64 15.02 -56.50
C PHE A 75 9.50 14.62 -57.97
N VAL A 76 9.41 15.59 -58.88
CA VAL A 76 9.61 15.35 -60.31
C VAL A 76 11.09 15.49 -60.61
N VAL A 77 11.66 14.51 -61.29
CA VAL A 77 13.06 14.47 -61.72
C VAL A 77 13.10 14.44 -63.24
N ASN A 78 13.74 15.43 -63.86
CA ASN A 78 13.76 15.60 -65.31
C ASN A 78 15.14 15.26 -65.87
N THR A 79 15.21 14.34 -66.85
CA THR A 79 16.45 14.02 -67.55
C THR A 79 16.65 14.95 -68.75
N ASN A 80 17.91 15.17 -69.17
CA ASN A 80 18.20 15.86 -70.44
C ASN A 80 18.08 14.89 -71.62
N GLN A 81 17.84 15.38 -72.84
CA GLN A 81 17.77 14.54 -74.05
C GLN A 81 19.09 13.82 -74.40
N ASN A 82 20.21 14.26 -73.81
CA ASN A 82 21.53 13.66 -74.01
C ASN A 82 21.98 12.80 -72.82
N THR A 83 21.07 12.45 -71.91
CA THR A 83 21.38 11.59 -70.76
C THR A 83 21.77 10.22 -71.28
N SER A 84 23.00 9.77 -70.99
CA SER A 84 23.49 8.49 -71.49
C SER A 84 22.66 7.35 -70.92
N SER A 85 22.49 6.28 -71.70
CA SER A 85 21.78 5.11 -71.17
C SER A 85 22.54 4.48 -70.01
N GLY A 86 21.81 4.12 -68.94
CA GLY A 86 22.42 3.58 -67.73
C GLY A 86 21.49 3.68 -66.52
N THR A 87 21.93 3.09 -65.41
CA THR A 87 21.23 3.17 -64.12
C THR A 87 21.77 4.32 -63.30
N TYR A 88 20.90 5.23 -62.87
CA TYR A 88 21.22 6.35 -62.00
C TYR A 88 20.57 6.17 -60.63
N THR A 89 21.31 6.49 -59.58
CA THR A 89 20.84 6.41 -58.20
C THR A 89 20.49 7.82 -57.71
N ILE A 90 19.28 7.99 -57.18
CA ILE A 90 18.78 9.27 -56.66
C ILE A 90 18.62 9.14 -55.15
N ASN A 91 19.27 10.04 -54.40
CA ASN A 91 19.29 10.00 -52.95
C ASN A 91 18.53 11.20 -52.38
N ALA A 92 18.04 11.07 -51.14
CA ALA A 92 17.38 12.15 -50.43
C ALA A 92 18.05 12.41 -49.08
N SER A 93 18.16 13.68 -48.71
CA SER A 93 18.52 14.12 -47.38
C SER A 93 17.29 14.61 -46.64
N VAL A 94 17.16 14.22 -45.38
CA VAL A 94 16.00 14.53 -44.54
C VAL A 94 16.47 15.33 -43.33
N LYS A 95 15.84 16.49 -43.11
CA LYS A 95 16.09 17.36 -41.95
C LYS A 95 14.83 17.49 -41.09
N TYR A 96 14.94 17.28 -39.79
CA TYR A 96 13.80 17.35 -38.86
C TYR A 96 14.21 17.73 -37.44
N THR A 97 13.25 18.16 -36.63
CA THR A 97 13.42 18.40 -35.19
C THR A 97 12.77 17.26 -34.40
N ASN A 98 13.55 16.59 -33.56
CA ASN A 98 13.08 15.45 -32.75
C ASN A 98 12.35 15.93 -31.47
N PRO A 99 11.76 15.00 -30.68
CA PRO A 99 11.01 15.34 -29.46
C PRO A 99 11.81 16.10 -28.38
N ASN A 100 13.15 16.08 -28.45
CA ASN A 100 14.05 16.80 -27.54
C ASN A 100 14.49 18.17 -28.09
N LEU A 101 13.81 18.70 -29.12
CA LEU A 101 14.09 19.96 -29.82
C LEU A 101 15.45 20.02 -30.55
N ASN A 102 16.10 18.87 -30.76
CA ASN A 102 17.36 18.80 -31.51
C ASN A 102 17.08 18.63 -33.01
N THR A 103 17.80 19.36 -33.86
CA THR A 103 17.67 19.28 -35.31
C THR A 103 18.70 18.32 -35.89
N TYR A 104 18.26 17.33 -36.68
CA TYR A 104 19.10 16.32 -37.31
C TYR A 104 19.00 16.42 -38.83
N THR A 105 20.12 16.22 -39.52
CA THR A 105 20.18 16.05 -40.98
C THR A 105 20.74 14.65 -41.28
N LEU A 106 19.95 13.81 -41.93
CA LEU A 106 20.40 12.51 -42.41
C LEU A 106 20.95 12.69 -43.84
N GLN A 107 22.26 12.44 -44.02
CA GLN A 107 22.89 12.17 -45.32
C GLN A 107 23.36 10.71 -45.28
N GLU A 108 23.13 9.93 -46.34
CA GLU A 108 23.46 8.50 -46.37
C GLU A 108 24.93 8.21 -46.07
N GLN A 109 25.20 7.69 -44.87
CA GLN A 109 26.29 6.74 -44.62
C GLN A 109 25.65 5.49 -43.99
N ALA A 110 25.53 4.45 -44.82
CA ALA A 110 24.94 3.13 -44.53
C ALA A 110 25.73 2.39 -43.41
N PRO A 111 25.15 1.42 -42.66
CA PRO A 111 24.31 0.36 -43.25
C PRO A 111 23.07 -0.06 -42.42
N ALA A 112 21.89 0.08 -43.04
CA ALA A 112 20.76 -0.88 -43.01
C ALA A 112 19.52 -0.20 -43.61
N ASN A 113 19.09 -0.69 -44.78
CA ASN A 113 17.77 -0.50 -45.40
C ASN A 113 17.22 0.95 -45.48
N VAL A 114 17.90 1.81 -46.24
CA VAL A 114 17.24 2.94 -46.90
C VAL A 114 17.15 2.59 -48.37
N ASP A 115 15.94 2.31 -48.86
CA ASP A 115 15.73 1.99 -50.27
C ASP A 115 16.05 3.21 -51.13
N VAL A 116 17.12 3.10 -51.91
CA VAL A 116 17.60 4.15 -52.81
C VAL A 116 16.89 4.02 -54.14
N GLY A 117 16.32 5.12 -54.65
CA GLY A 117 15.60 5.09 -55.92
C GLY A 117 16.56 4.88 -57.10
N LYS A 118 16.39 3.79 -57.85
CA LYS A 118 17.15 3.54 -59.10
C LYS A 118 16.29 3.89 -60.32
N LEU A 119 16.83 4.72 -61.20
CA LEU A 119 16.22 5.12 -62.48
C LEU A 119 17.05 4.60 -63.64
N PHE A 120 16.45 3.84 -64.55
CA PHE A 120 17.10 3.38 -65.78
C PHE A 120 16.73 4.30 -66.95
N VAL A 121 17.72 4.85 -67.64
CA VAL A 121 17.50 5.73 -68.82
C VAL A 121 17.93 5.00 -70.09
N THR A 122 17.15 5.08 -71.17
CA THR A 122 17.48 4.48 -72.50
C THR A 122 17.50 5.50 -73.63
N ASN A 123 18.36 5.31 -74.63
CA ASN A 123 18.46 6.17 -75.82
C ASN A 123 17.66 5.61 -77.01
N ILE A 124 17.09 6.50 -77.82
CA ILE A 124 16.00 6.23 -78.78
C ILE A 124 16.46 5.60 -80.11
N GLU A 125 17.74 5.28 -80.30
CA GLU A 125 18.20 4.53 -81.49
C GLU A 125 18.58 3.09 -81.16
N GLU A 126 17.56 2.24 -81.03
CA GLU A 126 17.54 0.87 -81.57
C GLU A 126 16.06 0.52 -81.79
N PHE A 127 15.57 0.89 -82.98
CA PHE A 127 14.16 0.94 -83.38
C PHE A 127 13.84 -0.19 -84.38
N PHE A 128 12.77 -0.96 -84.09
CA PHE A 128 11.86 -1.72 -84.98
C PHE A 128 12.25 -1.84 -86.50
N MET A 129 12.35 -3.02 -87.16
CA MET A 129 11.28 -3.98 -87.49
C MET A 129 11.79 -5.27 -88.22
N ILE A 130 11.22 -6.42 -87.81
CA ILE A 130 10.63 -7.53 -88.60
C ILE A 130 11.51 -8.70 -89.16
N VAL A 131 11.44 -9.79 -88.35
CA VAL A 131 11.13 -11.22 -88.62
C VAL A 131 12.28 -12.14 -89.06
N ARG A 132 12.72 -13.04 -88.13
CA ARG A 132 12.35 -14.48 -88.04
C ARG A 132 12.62 -15.03 -86.62
N ASN A 133 11.64 -15.75 -86.07
CA ASN A 133 11.63 -16.63 -84.89
C ASN A 133 12.83 -16.60 -83.91
N ILE A 134 12.62 -16.04 -82.71
CA ILE A 134 13.19 -16.57 -81.47
C ILE A 134 12.05 -16.54 -80.43
N GLN A 135 11.73 -17.70 -79.87
CA GLN A 135 10.71 -17.84 -78.82
C GLN A 135 11.08 -16.97 -77.60
N PRO A 136 10.11 -16.38 -76.88
CA PRO A 136 10.38 -15.89 -75.52
C PRO A 136 11.00 -17.05 -74.71
N PRO A 137 11.88 -16.79 -73.71
CA PRO A 137 12.12 -17.82 -72.71
C PRO A 137 10.73 -18.29 -72.24
N PRO A 138 10.52 -19.61 -72.08
CA PRO A 138 9.18 -20.12 -71.79
C PRO A 138 8.56 -19.26 -70.69
N PRO A 139 7.28 -18.86 -70.81
CA PRO A 139 6.57 -18.38 -69.63
C PRO A 139 6.90 -19.37 -68.53
N ASP A 140 7.29 -18.87 -67.36
CA ASP A 140 7.37 -19.76 -66.22
C ASP A 140 5.97 -20.34 -66.06
N GLU A 141 5.83 -21.62 -66.40
CA GLU A 141 4.59 -22.40 -66.33
C GLU A 141 4.67 -23.36 -65.13
N THR A 142 5.80 -23.38 -64.44
CA THR A 142 6.08 -24.30 -63.34
C THR A 142 5.71 -23.62 -62.04
N PRO A 143 4.70 -24.14 -61.31
CA PRO A 143 4.40 -23.62 -59.99
C PRO A 143 5.55 -23.83 -59.01
N PRO A 144 5.66 -22.99 -57.97
CA PRO A 144 6.65 -23.17 -56.91
C PRO A 144 6.44 -24.51 -56.20
N TRP A 145 7.42 -25.04 -55.48
CA TRP A 145 7.29 -26.27 -54.69
C TRP A 145 7.88 -26.13 -53.29
N TYR A 146 7.33 -26.86 -52.32
CA TYR A 146 7.89 -26.89 -50.98
C TYR A 146 8.82 -28.12 -50.84
N THR A 147 9.87 -27.97 -50.05
CA THR A 147 10.83 -29.06 -49.78
C THR A 147 10.88 -29.46 -48.30
N GLN A 148 10.44 -28.56 -47.41
CA GLN A 148 10.37 -28.81 -45.98
C GLN A 148 9.12 -28.14 -45.42
N SER A 149 8.49 -28.80 -44.45
CA SER A 149 7.34 -28.28 -43.72
C SER A 149 7.32 -28.91 -42.34
N PHE A 150 7.17 -28.09 -41.29
CA PHE A 150 7.22 -28.52 -39.90
C PHE A 150 6.36 -27.62 -39.02
N ASP A 151 5.81 -28.21 -37.96
CA ASP A 151 5.29 -27.51 -36.79
C ASP A 151 5.82 -28.12 -35.49
N ASP A 152 5.85 -27.32 -34.43
CA ASP A 152 6.35 -27.74 -33.10
C ASP A 152 5.28 -28.36 -32.20
N SER A 153 4.10 -28.70 -32.74
CA SER A 153 3.01 -29.28 -31.95
C SER A 153 3.29 -30.72 -31.51
N ASN A 154 4.17 -31.44 -32.23
CA ASN A 154 4.36 -32.88 -32.08
C ASN A 154 3.05 -33.71 -32.16
N GLY A 155 2.00 -33.16 -32.77
CA GLY A 155 0.68 -33.77 -32.94
C GLY A 155 -0.35 -33.44 -31.86
N GLU A 156 0.05 -32.94 -30.69
CA GLU A 156 -0.88 -32.63 -29.58
C GLU A 156 -0.37 -31.46 -28.72
N VAL A 157 -1.25 -30.51 -28.42
CA VAL A 157 -0.95 -29.36 -27.54
C VAL A 157 -2.13 -29.06 -26.61
N GLY A 158 -1.86 -28.43 -25.47
CA GLY A 158 -2.91 -27.89 -24.60
C GLY A 158 -3.52 -26.60 -25.17
N GLU A 159 -4.75 -26.29 -24.78
CA GLU A 159 -5.38 -25.00 -25.10
C GLU A 159 -4.54 -23.81 -24.59
N GLY A 160 -4.41 -22.76 -25.41
CA GLY A 160 -3.60 -21.58 -25.08
C GLY A 160 -2.12 -21.70 -25.46
N THR A 161 -1.68 -22.86 -25.96
CA THR A 161 -0.35 -23.03 -26.55
C THR A 161 -0.24 -22.28 -27.87
N ILE A 162 0.89 -21.58 -28.09
CA ILE A 162 1.24 -20.98 -29.39
C ILE A 162 2.08 -21.98 -30.18
N VAL A 163 1.53 -22.49 -31.29
CA VAL A 163 2.22 -23.43 -32.18
C VAL A 163 2.94 -22.66 -33.28
N ASN A 164 4.24 -22.88 -33.44
CA ASN A 164 5.06 -22.33 -34.51
C ASN A 164 5.03 -23.26 -35.73
N VAL A 165 4.74 -22.70 -36.90
CA VAL A 165 4.66 -23.44 -38.17
C VAL A 165 5.60 -22.83 -39.21
N SER A 166 6.16 -23.66 -40.08
CA SER A 166 7.15 -23.24 -41.07
C SER A 166 7.08 -24.08 -42.34
N VAL A 167 7.22 -23.42 -43.51
CA VAL A 167 7.32 -24.08 -44.81
C VAL A 167 8.43 -23.44 -45.64
N TYR A 168 9.30 -24.26 -46.22
CA TYR A 168 10.36 -23.82 -47.12
C TYR A 168 9.97 -24.00 -48.58
N TRP A 169 9.77 -22.87 -49.26
CA TRP A 169 9.34 -22.79 -50.65
C TRP A 169 10.53 -22.54 -51.59
N LYS A 170 10.44 -23.12 -52.78
CA LYS A 170 11.37 -22.95 -53.89
C LYS A 170 10.63 -22.73 -55.19
N ASP A 171 11.30 -22.09 -56.12
CA ASP A 171 10.85 -21.83 -57.46
C ASP A 171 12.06 -21.83 -58.40
N ASN A 172 11.86 -22.17 -59.67
CA ASN A 172 12.92 -22.18 -60.68
C ASN A 172 13.22 -20.77 -61.21
N VAL A 173 12.36 -19.79 -60.98
CA VAL A 173 12.55 -18.39 -61.37
C VAL A 173 12.48 -17.46 -60.16
N GLN A 174 11.30 -17.18 -59.61
CA GLN A 174 11.12 -16.25 -58.49
C GLN A 174 9.75 -16.37 -57.79
N LEU A 175 9.77 -16.58 -56.47
CA LEU A 175 8.57 -16.58 -55.62
C LEU A 175 7.97 -15.17 -55.48
N ASP A 176 6.66 -15.08 -55.19
CA ASP A 176 5.93 -13.82 -54.91
C ASP A 176 5.32 -13.81 -53.50
N LYS A 177 4.43 -14.76 -53.19
CA LYS A 177 3.79 -14.82 -51.87
C LYS A 177 3.38 -16.24 -51.49
N ALA A 178 3.30 -16.48 -50.18
CA ALA A 178 2.63 -17.64 -49.61
C ALA A 178 1.44 -17.20 -48.74
N ILE A 179 0.35 -17.97 -48.78
CA ILE A 179 -0.86 -17.81 -47.98
C ILE A 179 -0.89 -18.92 -46.95
N PHE A 180 -0.88 -18.55 -45.68
CA PHE A 180 -1.05 -19.46 -44.56
C PHE A 180 -2.54 -19.66 -44.25
N ARG A 181 -2.93 -20.93 -44.08
CA ARG A 181 -4.31 -21.34 -43.86
C ARG A 181 -4.39 -22.36 -42.74
N HIS A 182 -5.46 -22.29 -41.95
CA HIS A 182 -5.82 -23.35 -41.00
C HIS A 182 -7.33 -23.43 -40.81
N ASN A 183 -7.80 -24.48 -40.16
CA ASN A 183 -9.22 -24.75 -39.92
C ASN A 183 -9.66 -24.60 -38.45
N ALA A 184 -8.89 -23.93 -37.59
CA ALA A 184 -9.19 -23.81 -36.16
C ALA A 184 -10.63 -23.34 -35.84
N SER A 185 -11.19 -22.44 -36.65
CA SER A 185 -12.57 -21.96 -36.54
C SER A 185 -13.64 -23.00 -36.92
N GLY A 186 -13.25 -24.19 -37.39
CA GLY A 186 -14.11 -25.24 -37.94
C GLY A 186 -14.26 -25.19 -39.46
N VAL A 187 -13.77 -24.13 -40.11
CA VAL A 187 -13.74 -23.98 -41.56
C VAL A 187 -12.36 -23.50 -42.02
N TRP A 188 -11.92 -23.93 -43.19
CA TRP A 188 -10.64 -23.48 -43.75
C TRP A 188 -10.66 -22.01 -44.11
N GLN A 189 -9.72 -21.24 -43.57
CA GLN A 189 -9.60 -19.80 -43.80
C GLN A 189 -8.18 -19.41 -44.20
N ASN A 190 -8.06 -18.33 -44.99
CA ASN A 190 -6.79 -17.69 -45.27
C ASN A 190 -6.50 -16.72 -44.12
N ILE A 191 -5.45 -17.02 -43.35
CA ILE A 191 -5.18 -16.35 -42.07
C ILE A 191 -4.24 -15.17 -42.27
N SER A 192 -3.13 -15.40 -42.97
CA SER A 192 -2.14 -14.36 -43.25
C SER A 192 -1.26 -14.75 -44.42
N THR A 193 -0.39 -13.85 -44.86
CA THR A 193 0.54 -14.08 -45.97
C THR A 193 2.00 -13.87 -45.57
N CYS A 194 2.90 -14.48 -46.33
CA CYS A 194 4.33 -14.18 -46.37
C CYS A 194 4.65 -13.56 -47.73
N SER A 195 5.39 -12.46 -47.75
CA SER A 195 5.98 -11.93 -48.99
C SER A 195 7.31 -12.64 -49.24
N LEU A 196 7.47 -13.21 -50.43
CA LEU A 196 8.64 -13.97 -50.83
C LEU A 196 9.28 -13.24 -52.01
N THR A 197 10.58 -12.93 -51.94
CA THR A 197 11.24 -12.05 -52.94
C THR A 197 12.39 -12.73 -53.67
N SER A 198 12.69 -13.98 -53.31
CA SER A 198 13.78 -14.79 -53.85
C SER A 198 13.22 -16.06 -54.52
N ASN A 199 14.08 -16.80 -55.20
CA ASN A 199 13.74 -18.11 -55.77
C ASN A 199 13.62 -19.22 -54.71
N GLU A 200 14.07 -18.99 -53.48
CA GLU A 200 13.80 -19.86 -52.32
C GLU A 200 13.67 -19.06 -51.03
N SER A 201 12.71 -19.41 -50.16
CA SER A 201 12.47 -18.67 -48.91
C SER A 201 11.61 -19.45 -47.91
N TRP A 202 11.78 -19.15 -46.62
CA TRP A 202 10.94 -19.66 -45.53
C TRP A 202 9.70 -18.78 -45.31
N CYS A 203 8.55 -19.42 -45.09
CA CYS A 203 7.36 -18.77 -44.56
C CYS A 203 7.04 -19.34 -43.18
N ASN A 204 7.24 -18.53 -42.14
CA ASN A 204 7.02 -18.91 -40.74
C ASN A 204 5.81 -18.16 -40.18
N LYS A 205 4.93 -18.88 -39.47
CA LYS A 205 3.70 -18.37 -38.85
C LYS A 205 3.46 -19.02 -37.50
N THR A 206 2.45 -18.54 -36.79
CA THR A 206 2.01 -19.13 -35.51
C THR A 206 0.50 -19.37 -35.52
N ILE A 207 0.07 -20.32 -34.69
CA ILE A 207 -1.34 -20.62 -34.40
C ILE A 207 -1.55 -20.48 -32.89
N ASP A 208 -2.47 -19.60 -32.49
CA ASP A 208 -2.95 -19.51 -31.11
C ASP A 208 -4.12 -20.47 -30.90
N THR A 209 -3.96 -21.42 -29.98
CA THR A 209 -4.95 -22.48 -29.72
C THR A 209 -6.01 -22.10 -28.70
N THR A 210 -6.01 -20.86 -28.19
CA THR A 210 -7.01 -20.36 -27.22
C THR A 210 -8.44 -20.45 -27.78
N GLY A 211 -9.35 -21.09 -27.04
CA GLY A 211 -10.76 -21.27 -27.42
C GLY A 211 -11.02 -22.44 -28.36
N TYR A 212 -10.00 -23.29 -28.59
CA TYR A 212 -10.08 -24.41 -29.52
C TYR A 212 -9.93 -25.79 -28.84
N ALA A 213 -10.04 -25.86 -27.51
CA ALA A 213 -10.02 -27.12 -26.77
C ALA A 213 -10.96 -28.20 -27.36
N GLY A 214 -10.46 -29.43 -27.44
CA GLY A 214 -11.16 -30.58 -28.00
C GLY A 214 -11.27 -30.62 -29.53
N LYS A 215 -10.68 -29.65 -30.25
CA LYS A 215 -10.67 -29.61 -31.71
C LYS A 215 -9.35 -30.15 -32.27
N THR A 216 -9.42 -30.65 -33.50
CA THR A 216 -8.24 -30.92 -34.32
C THR A 216 -8.01 -29.75 -35.25
N ILE A 217 -6.84 -29.12 -35.18
CA ILE A 217 -6.42 -28.05 -36.07
C ILE A 217 -5.50 -28.63 -37.12
N CYS A 218 -5.88 -28.46 -38.38
CA CYS A 218 -5.06 -28.73 -39.54
C CYS A 218 -4.66 -27.42 -40.21
N TRP A 219 -3.45 -27.38 -40.77
CA TRP A 219 -2.93 -26.21 -41.45
C TRP A 219 -2.20 -26.56 -42.75
N ASN A 220 -2.24 -25.64 -43.71
CA ASN A 220 -1.47 -25.75 -44.94
C ASN A 220 -1.05 -24.36 -45.46
N MET A 221 -0.18 -24.35 -46.47
CA MET A 221 0.24 -23.14 -47.15
C MET A 221 0.13 -23.31 -48.66
N TYR A 222 -0.29 -22.23 -49.33
CA TYR A 222 -0.28 -22.12 -50.78
C TYR A 222 0.73 -21.06 -51.18
N ALA A 223 1.50 -21.28 -52.24
CA ALA A 223 2.44 -20.28 -52.73
C ALA A 223 2.21 -20.00 -54.21
N ASN A 224 2.52 -18.77 -54.63
CA ASN A 224 2.68 -18.43 -56.03
C ASN A 224 4.00 -17.73 -56.29
N ASP A 225 4.39 -17.81 -57.55
CA ASP A 225 5.51 -17.10 -58.14
C ASP A 225 5.07 -15.76 -58.75
N THR A 226 6.06 -15.05 -59.28
CA THR A 226 5.88 -13.75 -59.97
C THR A 226 5.21 -13.88 -61.35
N ALA A 227 5.18 -15.07 -61.95
CA ALA A 227 4.46 -15.37 -63.19
C ALA A 227 2.97 -15.72 -62.96
N GLY A 228 2.57 -15.89 -61.70
CA GLY A 228 1.21 -16.15 -61.28
C GLY A 228 0.84 -17.64 -61.18
N ASN A 229 1.80 -18.56 -61.28
CA ASN A 229 1.50 -19.99 -61.10
C ASN A 229 1.37 -20.31 -59.62
N TRP A 230 0.39 -21.15 -59.28
CA TRP A 230 0.05 -21.48 -57.90
C TRP A 230 0.35 -22.93 -57.58
N ASN A 231 1.06 -23.16 -56.48
CA ASN A 231 1.08 -24.46 -55.84
C ASN A 231 0.14 -24.49 -54.64
N LYS A 232 -0.89 -25.35 -54.78
CA LYS A 232 -1.90 -25.64 -53.74
C LYS A 232 -1.90 -27.12 -53.35
N SER A 233 -0.82 -27.84 -53.62
CA SER A 233 -0.74 -29.30 -53.50
C SER A 233 -0.53 -29.80 -52.06
N MET A 234 -0.19 -28.91 -51.12
CA MET A 234 0.01 -29.28 -49.71
C MET A 234 -1.31 -29.82 -49.11
N PRO A 235 -1.40 -31.12 -48.76
CA PRO A 235 -2.64 -31.73 -48.33
C PRO A 235 -3.21 -31.07 -47.08
N GLU A 236 -4.53 -30.95 -47.02
CA GLU A 236 -5.24 -30.42 -45.84
C GLU A 236 -5.08 -31.30 -44.59
N THR A 237 -4.62 -32.53 -44.75
CA THR A 237 -4.37 -33.48 -43.65
C THR A 237 -2.88 -33.68 -43.35
N LEU A 238 -1.98 -32.94 -44.01
CA LEU A 238 -0.55 -33.17 -43.87
C LEU A 238 -0.04 -32.79 -42.47
N HIS A 239 -0.48 -31.64 -41.98
CA HIS A 239 -0.14 -31.15 -40.64
C HIS A 239 -1.41 -30.89 -39.86
N CYS A 240 -1.73 -31.83 -38.98
CA CYS A 240 -2.86 -31.75 -38.07
C CYS A 240 -2.39 -32.07 -36.66
N PHE A 241 -2.92 -31.35 -35.68
CA PHE A 241 -2.69 -31.62 -34.27
C PHE A 241 -3.98 -31.45 -33.46
N ASN A 242 -4.05 -32.14 -32.33
CA ASN A 242 -5.19 -32.04 -31.41
C ASN A 242 -4.92 -30.97 -30.35
N VAL A 243 -5.95 -30.19 -30.02
CA VAL A 243 -5.95 -29.31 -28.85
C VAL A 243 -6.65 -30.07 -27.72
N LEU A 244 -5.88 -30.47 -26.71
CA LEU A 244 -6.41 -31.23 -25.59
C LEU A 244 -7.33 -30.35 -24.73
N LEU A 245 -8.47 -30.92 -24.34
CA LEU A 245 -9.38 -30.28 -23.39
C LEU A 245 -8.85 -30.48 -21.97
N ASP A 246 -8.50 -29.39 -21.31
CA ASP A 246 -8.16 -29.43 -19.89
C ASP A 246 -9.43 -29.44 -19.04
N THR A 247 -9.62 -30.53 -18.30
CA THR A 247 -10.77 -30.76 -17.41
C THR A 247 -10.34 -30.94 -15.96
N ILE A 248 -9.05 -30.81 -15.66
CA ILE A 248 -8.50 -31.11 -14.36
C ILE A 248 -8.45 -29.80 -13.56
N PRO A 249 -9.22 -29.65 -12.48
CA PRO A 249 -9.15 -28.45 -11.67
C PRO A 249 -7.86 -28.43 -10.83
N PRO A 250 -7.38 -27.24 -10.45
CA PRO A 250 -6.13 -27.13 -9.71
C PRO A 250 -6.23 -27.72 -8.30
N THR A 251 -5.12 -28.21 -7.78
CA THR A 251 -5.00 -28.67 -6.39
C THR A 251 -4.39 -27.57 -5.52
N ILE A 252 -4.98 -27.31 -4.35
CA ILE A 252 -4.60 -26.18 -3.49
C ILE A 252 -4.15 -26.70 -2.11
N VAL A 253 -2.96 -26.29 -1.68
CA VAL A 253 -2.41 -26.59 -0.36
C VAL A 253 -2.26 -25.29 0.43
N LEU A 254 -2.82 -25.27 1.64
CA LEU A 254 -2.68 -24.15 2.57
C LEU A 254 -1.45 -24.38 3.45
N ASN A 255 -0.50 -23.45 3.41
CA ASN A 255 0.75 -23.55 4.17
C ASN A 255 0.69 -22.71 5.45
N PHE A 256 0.06 -21.54 5.41
CA PHE A 256 -0.10 -20.68 6.58
C PHE A 256 -1.31 -19.72 6.44
N PRO A 257 -2.03 -19.37 7.51
CA PRO A 257 -1.89 -19.88 8.87
C PRO A 257 -2.24 -21.37 9.00
N ASP A 258 -1.64 -22.02 10.00
CA ASP A 258 -2.05 -23.38 10.39
C ASP A 258 -3.50 -23.39 10.86
N ASN A 259 -4.14 -24.56 10.79
CA ASN A 259 -5.48 -24.69 11.34
C ASN A 259 -5.44 -24.47 12.85
N ASN A 260 -6.38 -23.69 13.40
CA ASN A 260 -6.40 -23.24 14.79
C ASN A 260 -5.24 -22.30 15.18
N TYR A 261 -4.71 -21.54 14.21
CA TYR A 261 -3.71 -20.50 14.49
C TYR A 261 -4.28 -19.40 15.39
N ASN A 262 -3.54 -19.03 16.43
CA ASN A 262 -3.92 -17.98 17.38
C ASN A 262 -2.93 -16.83 17.27
N THR A 263 -3.45 -15.60 17.19
CA THR A 263 -2.61 -14.39 17.11
C THR A 263 -3.25 -13.21 17.82
N THR A 264 -2.47 -12.15 18.00
CA THR A 264 -2.96 -10.82 18.41
C THR A 264 -2.85 -9.78 17.30
N SER A 265 -2.30 -10.18 16.15
CA SER A 265 -2.15 -9.30 14.98
C SER A 265 -3.43 -9.32 14.16
N THR A 266 -3.95 -8.13 13.84
CA THR A 266 -5.04 -7.94 12.87
C THR A 266 -4.55 -8.00 11.41
N ALA A 267 -3.24 -8.22 11.21
CA ALA A 267 -2.65 -8.50 9.92
C ALA A 267 -2.11 -9.93 9.87
N ILE A 268 -2.60 -10.73 8.92
CA ILE A 268 -2.21 -12.12 8.72
C ILE A 268 -1.62 -12.26 7.31
N ASN A 269 -0.42 -12.82 7.23
CA ASN A 269 0.12 -13.31 5.96
C ASN A 269 -0.55 -14.66 5.65
N PHE A 270 -1.22 -14.79 4.51
CA PHE A 270 -1.72 -16.05 4.02
C PHE A 270 -0.71 -16.63 3.04
N ASN A 271 -0.29 -17.87 3.28
CA ASN A 271 0.60 -18.62 2.40
C ASN A 271 -0.11 -19.87 1.88
N PHE A 272 -0.14 -20.04 0.56
CA PHE A 272 -0.69 -21.21 -0.09
C PHE A 272 0.11 -21.53 -1.35
N SER A 273 -0.01 -22.75 -1.84
CA SER A 273 0.52 -23.18 -3.14
C SER A 273 -0.58 -23.85 -3.93
N ALA A 274 -0.66 -23.53 -5.23
CA ALA A 274 -1.58 -24.18 -6.15
C ALA A 274 -0.79 -24.93 -7.22
N THR A 275 -1.23 -26.13 -7.56
CA THR A 275 -0.59 -27.00 -8.54
C THR A 275 -1.60 -27.40 -9.61
N ASP A 276 -1.17 -27.36 -10.86
CA ASP A 276 -1.95 -27.80 -12.02
C ASP A 276 -1.05 -28.49 -13.04
N SER A 277 -1.58 -29.39 -13.88
CA SER A 277 -0.76 -30.10 -14.87
C SER A 277 -0.54 -29.32 -16.16
N ASN A 278 -1.43 -28.38 -16.50
CA ASN A 278 -1.50 -27.74 -17.82
C ASN A 278 -1.35 -26.21 -17.75
N SER A 279 -1.31 -25.63 -16.55
CA SER A 279 -1.20 -24.17 -16.36
C SER A 279 0.09 -23.75 -15.65
N GLU A 280 0.83 -22.79 -16.22
CA GLU A 280 2.02 -22.21 -15.57
C GLU A 280 1.66 -21.24 -14.44
N ASN A 281 0.54 -20.53 -14.59
CA ASN A 281 0.05 -19.56 -13.61
C ASN A 281 -1.44 -19.77 -13.35
N LEU A 282 -1.84 -19.58 -12.10
CA LEU A 282 -3.22 -19.72 -11.63
C LEU A 282 -3.73 -18.40 -11.06
N THR A 283 -5.00 -18.11 -11.28
CA THR A 283 -5.67 -16.93 -10.72
C THR A 283 -6.43 -17.34 -9.45
N CYS A 284 -6.01 -16.83 -8.30
CA CYS A 284 -6.51 -17.24 -6.99
C CYS A 284 -7.16 -16.09 -6.20
N ASN A 285 -8.12 -16.43 -5.35
CA ASN A 285 -8.82 -15.53 -4.44
C ASN A 285 -8.73 -16.07 -3.01
N ILE A 286 -8.49 -15.19 -2.03
CA ILE A 286 -8.53 -15.52 -0.60
C ILE A 286 -9.85 -15.05 -0.04
N THR A 287 -10.57 -15.95 0.63
CA THR A 287 -11.86 -15.67 1.25
C THR A 287 -11.75 -15.82 2.75
N VAL A 288 -12.24 -14.84 3.52
CA VAL A 288 -12.34 -14.87 4.97
C VAL A 288 -13.80 -14.63 5.37
N ASN A 289 -14.37 -15.51 6.19
CA ASN A 289 -15.78 -15.49 6.62
C ASN A 289 -16.78 -15.35 5.45
N GLY A 290 -16.48 -15.98 4.32
CA GLY A 290 -17.30 -15.92 3.10
C GLY A 290 -17.12 -14.66 2.25
N ILE A 291 -16.26 -13.71 2.67
CA ILE A 291 -15.96 -12.48 1.93
C ILE A 291 -14.60 -12.62 1.25
N VAL A 292 -14.54 -12.33 -0.05
CA VAL A 292 -13.27 -12.29 -0.79
C VAL A 292 -12.49 -11.04 -0.36
N VAL A 293 -11.39 -11.26 0.37
CA VAL A 293 -10.55 -10.17 0.92
C VAL A 293 -9.32 -9.87 0.05
N ALA A 294 -8.98 -10.78 -0.87
CA ALA A 294 -7.96 -10.59 -1.88
C ALA A 294 -8.35 -11.36 -3.15
N GLU A 295 -8.34 -10.67 -4.29
CA GLU A 295 -8.80 -11.22 -5.57
C GLU A 295 -7.71 -11.16 -6.65
N ASN A 296 -7.88 -11.99 -7.69
CA ASN A 296 -7.07 -12.01 -8.90
C ASN A 296 -5.56 -12.14 -8.61
N LEU A 297 -5.21 -12.96 -7.62
CA LEU A 297 -3.82 -13.22 -7.24
C LEU A 297 -3.21 -14.20 -8.25
N ILE A 298 -2.16 -13.77 -8.96
CA ILE A 298 -1.47 -14.61 -9.93
C ILE A 298 -0.43 -15.46 -9.19
N ALA A 299 -0.75 -16.73 -8.94
CA ALA A 299 0.13 -17.69 -8.30
C ALA A 299 0.84 -18.56 -9.35
N THR A 300 2.16 -18.61 -9.31
CA THR A 300 2.94 -19.51 -10.18
C THR A 300 2.79 -20.96 -9.71
N ASN A 301 2.64 -21.87 -10.67
CA ASN A 301 2.39 -23.28 -10.42
C ASN A 301 3.47 -23.90 -9.50
N ALA A 302 3.01 -24.69 -8.51
CA ALA A 302 3.84 -25.40 -7.55
C ALA A 302 4.76 -24.53 -6.69
N THR A 303 4.51 -23.22 -6.59
CA THR A 303 5.28 -22.30 -5.76
C THR A 303 4.43 -21.67 -4.64
N PRO A 304 5.00 -21.44 -3.44
CA PRO A 304 4.30 -20.76 -2.36
C PRO A 304 4.02 -19.28 -2.69
N TYR A 305 2.76 -18.87 -2.64
CA TYR A 305 2.30 -17.51 -2.78
C TYR A 305 2.03 -16.89 -1.41
N ASN A 306 2.53 -15.68 -1.14
CA ASN A 306 2.32 -14.95 0.11
C ASN A 306 1.44 -13.73 -0.12
N LYS A 307 0.41 -13.55 0.71
CA LYS A 307 -0.43 -12.35 0.72
C LYS A 307 -0.78 -11.93 2.14
N THR A 308 -0.31 -10.76 2.56
CA THR A 308 -0.75 -10.15 3.82
C THR A 308 -2.07 -9.41 3.64
N VAL A 309 -3.04 -9.74 4.49
CA VAL A 309 -4.32 -9.04 4.63
C VAL A 309 -4.34 -8.39 6.00
N SER A 310 -4.58 -7.08 6.04
CA SER A 310 -4.63 -6.25 7.25
C SER A 310 -6.07 -5.93 7.64
N SER A 311 -6.25 -5.43 8.86
CA SER A 311 -7.55 -4.97 9.39
C SER A 311 -8.59 -6.08 9.47
N LEU A 312 -8.16 -7.31 9.77
CA LEU A 312 -9.05 -8.42 10.03
C LEU A 312 -9.75 -8.25 11.38
N ASP A 313 -11.01 -8.71 11.42
CA ASP A 313 -11.84 -8.65 12.62
C ASP A 313 -11.29 -9.53 13.75
N LEU A 314 -11.62 -9.14 14.97
CA LEU A 314 -11.31 -9.92 16.16
C LEU A 314 -12.20 -11.17 16.23
N GLY A 315 -11.80 -12.13 17.06
CA GLY A 315 -12.52 -13.39 17.22
C GLY A 315 -12.06 -14.46 16.24
N THR A 316 -12.86 -15.52 16.12
CA THR A 316 -12.55 -16.67 15.28
C THR A 316 -13.05 -16.44 13.86
N SER A 317 -12.16 -16.56 12.88
CA SER A 317 -12.48 -16.42 11.46
C SER A 317 -12.09 -17.66 10.67
N PHE A 318 -12.87 -17.96 9.64
CA PHE A 318 -12.69 -19.08 8.73
C PHE A 318 -12.15 -18.58 7.39
N TRP A 319 -11.22 -19.31 6.79
CA TRP A 319 -10.64 -18.92 5.51
C TRP A 319 -10.36 -20.10 4.60
N ASN A 320 -10.42 -19.84 3.30
CA ASN A 320 -10.04 -20.76 2.24
C ASN A 320 -9.50 -19.99 1.03
N VAL A 321 -8.93 -20.71 0.09
CA VAL A 321 -8.42 -20.18 -1.17
C VAL A 321 -9.12 -20.88 -2.33
N THR A 322 -9.59 -20.11 -3.30
CA THR A 322 -10.13 -20.63 -4.55
C THR A 322 -9.20 -20.26 -5.68
N CYS A 323 -8.79 -21.21 -6.50
CA CYS A 323 -7.93 -20.98 -7.66
C CYS A 323 -8.60 -21.43 -8.94
N LYS A 324 -8.32 -20.71 -10.02
CA LYS A 324 -8.75 -20.95 -11.38
C LYS A 324 -7.51 -21.13 -12.25
N ASP A 325 -7.50 -22.18 -13.07
CA ASP A 325 -6.44 -22.44 -14.06
C ASP A 325 -6.66 -21.61 -15.35
N GLN A 326 -5.84 -21.83 -16.38
CA GLN A 326 -5.94 -21.08 -17.65
C GLN A 326 -7.13 -21.52 -18.53
N ALA A 327 -7.54 -22.79 -18.46
CA ALA A 327 -8.72 -23.33 -19.14
C ALA A 327 -10.04 -22.95 -18.45
N GLY A 328 -9.94 -22.47 -17.22
CA GLY A 328 -11.01 -21.97 -16.40
C GLY A 328 -11.63 -22.95 -15.41
N ASN A 329 -11.02 -24.12 -15.19
CA ASN A 329 -11.44 -25.02 -14.13
C ASN A 329 -11.09 -24.42 -12.76
N THR A 330 -11.98 -24.63 -11.78
CA THR A 330 -11.85 -24.03 -10.46
C THR A 330 -11.87 -25.08 -9.36
N ASN A 331 -11.14 -24.81 -8.29
CA ASN A 331 -11.21 -25.58 -7.05
C ASN A 331 -11.11 -24.65 -5.84
N THR A 332 -11.65 -25.08 -4.71
CA THR A 332 -11.54 -24.39 -3.42
C THR A 332 -10.86 -25.30 -2.41
N SER A 333 -9.89 -24.77 -1.67
CA SER A 333 -9.17 -25.51 -0.64
C SER A 333 -10.10 -25.96 0.50
N VAL A 334 -9.58 -26.81 1.37
CA VAL A 334 -10.17 -26.99 2.71
C VAL A 334 -10.30 -25.63 3.42
N THR A 335 -11.29 -25.51 4.29
CA THR A 335 -11.46 -24.33 5.14
C THR A 335 -10.68 -24.52 6.43
N ARG A 336 -9.77 -23.60 6.74
CA ARG A 336 -9.06 -23.51 8.03
C ARG A 336 -9.64 -22.36 8.85
N PHE A 337 -9.36 -22.34 10.14
CA PHE A 337 -9.72 -21.20 10.98
C PHE A 337 -8.53 -20.68 11.77
N PHE A 338 -8.57 -19.39 12.09
CA PHE A 338 -7.64 -18.72 12.98
C PHE A 338 -8.44 -17.88 13.99
N THR A 339 -7.79 -17.43 15.06
CA THR A 339 -8.39 -16.50 16.02
C THR A 339 -7.48 -15.36 16.35
N ILE A 340 -8.05 -14.15 16.30
CA ILE A 340 -7.37 -12.91 16.68
C ILE A 340 -7.96 -12.44 18.00
N ILE A 341 -7.17 -12.42 19.07
CA ILE A 341 -7.59 -11.86 20.36
C ILE A 341 -7.00 -10.47 20.58
N THR A 342 -7.64 -9.71 21.46
CA THR A 342 -7.17 -8.39 21.90
C THR A 342 -7.05 -8.33 23.42
N TYR A 343 -6.64 -7.18 23.96
CA TYR A 343 -6.55 -6.98 25.40
C TYR A 343 -7.95 -6.85 26.04
N PRO A 344 -8.10 -7.15 27.34
CA PRO A 344 -9.35 -6.94 28.06
C PRO A 344 -9.76 -5.45 28.06
N LYS A 345 -10.92 -5.15 27.47
CA LYS A 345 -11.51 -3.80 27.48
C LYS A 345 -12.28 -3.55 28.78
N ASN A 346 -12.49 -2.27 29.11
CA ASN A 346 -13.22 -1.83 30.30
C ASN A 346 -12.66 -2.45 31.59
N PHE A 347 -11.35 -2.65 31.67
CA PHE A 347 -10.70 -3.15 32.88
C PHE A 347 -10.77 -2.07 33.96
N ASN A 348 -11.55 -2.33 35.01
CA ASN A 348 -11.79 -1.39 36.10
C ASN A 348 -11.68 -2.07 37.46
N ILE A 349 -11.67 -1.25 38.50
CA ILE A 349 -11.57 -1.66 39.89
C ILE A 349 -12.62 -0.92 40.73
N SER A 350 -13.21 -1.61 41.70
CA SER A 350 -14.14 -1.01 42.66
C SER A 350 -13.90 -1.61 44.05
N LEU A 351 -14.29 -0.88 45.09
CA LEU A 351 -14.26 -1.37 46.46
C LEU A 351 -15.56 -2.12 46.74
N HIS A 352 -15.47 -3.30 47.35
CA HIS A 352 -16.63 -4.04 47.81
C HIS A 352 -17.26 -3.35 49.04
N SER A 353 -18.53 -3.65 49.29
CA SER A 353 -19.29 -3.09 50.43
C SER A 353 -18.72 -3.41 51.81
N ASP A 354 -17.81 -4.39 51.90
CA ASP A 354 -17.07 -4.71 53.14
C ASP A 354 -15.92 -3.73 53.46
N GLY A 355 -15.65 -2.77 52.57
CA GLY A 355 -14.61 -1.75 52.75
C GLY A 355 -13.17 -2.24 52.63
N SER A 356 -12.94 -3.51 52.26
CA SER A 356 -11.59 -4.12 52.26
C SER A 356 -11.28 -4.99 51.03
N THR A 357 -12.29 -5.62 50.43
CA THR A 357 -12.13 -6.43 49.23
C THR A 357 -12.16 -5.55 47.99
N LEU A 358 -11.19 -5.73 47.08
CA LEU A 358 -11.21 -5.07 45.77
C LEU A 358 -11.84 -5.99 44.72
N ILE A 359 -12.72 -5.44 43.89
CA ILE A 359 -13.38 -6.13 42.79
C ILE A 359 -12.80 -5.61 41.48
N LEU A 360 -12.13 -6.50 40.75
CA LEU A 360 -11.68 -6.27 39.39
C LEU A 360 -12.73 -6.77 38.40
N ARG A 361 -13.05 -5.99 37.37
CA ARG A 361 -13.94 -6.42 36.27
C ARG A 361 -13.40 -6.00 34.92
N TRP A 362 -13.69 -6.80 33.90
CA TRP A 362 -13.33 -6.51 32.51
C TRP A 362 -14.37 -7.09 31.56
N SER A 363 -14.34 -6.65 30.30
CA SER A 363 -15.18 -7.23 29.25
C SER A 363 -14.62 -8.56 28.76
N ALA A 364 -15.51 -9.49 28.42
CA ALA A 364 -15.11 -10.72 27.75
C ALA A 364 -14.36 -10.38 26.45
N VAL A 365 -13.27 -11.10 26.19
CA VAL A 365 -12.44 -10.94 25.00
C VAL A 365 -12.82 -12.07 24.07
N GLU A 366 -13.31 -11.71 22.89
CA GLU A 366 -13.75 -12.69 21.92
C GLU A 366 -12.63 -13.67 21.56
N GLY A 367 -12.93 -14.95 21.66
CA GLY A 367 -11.98 -16.03 21.41
C GLY A 367 -10.99 -16.33 22.55
N ALA A 368 -10.86 -15.49 23.59
CA ALA A 368 -9.99 -15.82 24.72
C ALA A 368 -10.54 -17.01 25.53
N THR A 369 -9.65 -17.90 25.97
CA THR A 369 -9.99 -19.07 26.79
C THR A 369 -9.91 -18.79 28.28
N ASN A 370 -8.98 -17.92 28.68
CA ASN A 370 -8.71 -17.57 30.07
C ASN A 370 -8.00 -16.22 30.17
N TYR A 371 -7.91 -15.73 31.40
CA TYR A 371 -7.26 -14.51 31.81
C TYR A 371 -6.23 -14.79 32.90
N GLU A 372 -5.19 -13.98 32.91
CA GLU A 372 -4.13 -14.00 33.90
C GLU A 372 -4.00 -12.62 34.54
N ILE A 373 -3.99 -12.57 35.87
CA ILE A 373 -3.93 -11.35 36.67
C ILE A 373 -2.57 -11.28 37.37
N PHE A 374 -1.91 -10.14 37.24
CA PHE A 374 -0.63 -9.84 37.84
C PHE A 374 -0.83 -8.78 38.92
N ILE A 375 -0.25 -9.00 40.08
CA ILE A 375 -0.44 -8.19 41.28
C ILE A 375 0.93 -7.77 41.80
N THR A 376 1.11 -6.47 42.06
CA THR A 376 2.29 -5.95 42.76
C THR A 376 1.85 -4.88 43.77
N SER A 377 2.66 -4.68 44.82
CA SER A 377 2.50 -3.54 45.74
C SER A 377 3.54 -2.44 45.47
N ASP A 378 4.45 -2.69 44.54
CA ASP A 378 5.43 -1.72 44.07
C ASP A 378 5.45 -1.69 42.54
N TYR A 379 4.87 -0.62 41.99
CA TYR A 379 4.76 -0.46 40.54
C TYR A 379 6.13 -0.36 39.86
N PHE A 380 7.13 0.26 40.50
CA PHE A 380 8.45 0.48 39.91
C PHE A 380 9.33 -0.77 39.92
N SER A 381 9.10 -1.67 40.89
CA SER A 381 9.66 -3.03 40.85
C SER A 381 9.06 -3.89 39.72
N GLY A 382 7.99 -3.43 39.08
CA GLY A 382 7.30 -4.12 38.00
C GLY A 382 6.31 -5.19 38.48
N PHE A 383 5.67 -5.83 37.51
CA PHE A 383 4.79 -6.97 37.74
C PHE A 383 5.58 -8.29 37.73
N PRO A 384 5.14 -9.32 38.48
CA PRO A 384 5.79 -10.62 38.46
C PRO A 384 5.78 -11.24 37.05
N THR A 385 6.73 -12.12 36.76
CA THR A 385 6.83 -12.82 35.46
C THR A 385 5.79 -13.92 35.31
N SER A 386 5.32 -14.48 36.42
CA SER A 386 4.21 -15.45 36.47
C SER A 386 2.94 -14.78 37.01
N PRO A 387 1.75 -15.18 36.53
CA PRO A 387 0.50 -14.63 37.02
C PRO A 387 0.29 -15.02 38.49
N ASN A 388 -0.32 -14.13 39.26
CA ASN A 388 -0.78 -14.45 40.60
C ASN A 388 -2.05 -15.30 40.56
N ILE A 389 -2.90 -15.04 39.56
CA ILE A 389 -4.22 -15.68 39.41
C ILE A 389 -4.46 -16.00 37.94
N THR A 390 -5.00 -17.19 37.67
CA THR A 390 -5.54 -17.58 36.36
C THR A 390 -7.03 -17.88 36.51
N THR A 391 -7.86 -17.34 35.62
CA THR A 391 -9.33 -17.48 35.69
C THR A 391 -9.96 -17.47 34.30
N ASN A 392 -11.10 -18.13 34.13
CA ASN A 392 -11.93 -18.02 32.92
C ASN A 392 -13.13 -17.08 33.11
N LYS A 393 -13.23 -16.42 34.27
CA LYS A 393 -14.27 -15.44 34.58
C LYS A 393 -13.85 -14.05 34.10
N THR A 394 -14.81 -13.11 34.09
CA THR A 394 -14.60 -11.70 33.76
C THR A 394 -14.52 -10.78 34.99
N SER A 395 -14.33 -11.39 36.16
CA SER A 395 -14.20 -10.68 37.44
C SER A 395 -13.33 -11.46 38.42
N TYR A 396 -12.65 -10.73 39.31
CA TYR A 396 -11.85 -11.28 40.40
C TYR A 396 -11.99 -10.43 41.66
N ASN A 397 -12.15 -11.08 42.81
CA ASN A 397 -12.21 -10.43 44.11
C ASN A 397 -10.89 -10.66 44.86
N ASP A 398 -10.14 -9.59 45.12
CA ASP A 398 -8.95 -9.63 45.94
C ASP A 398 -9.29 -9.32 47.40
N THR A 399 -9.51 -10.36 48.19
CA THR A 399 -9.84 -10.25 49.63
C THR A 399 -8.62 -9.92 50.50
N THR A 400 -7.42 -9.89 49.93
CA THR A 400 -6.18 -9.57 50.64
C THR A 400 -5.74 -8.12 50.44
N ALA A 401 -6.42 -7.37 49.56
CA ALA A 401 -6.07 -5.98 49.27
C ALA A 401 -6.24 -5.04 50.47
N GLY A 402 -7.10 -5.40 51.43
CA GLY A 402 -7.29 -4.66 52.68
C GLY A 402 -6.06 -4.67 53.61
N THR A 403 -5.11 -5.59 53.44
CA THR A 403 -3.93 -5.69 54.32
C THR A 403 -2.74 -4.86 53.83
N VAL A 404 -2.88 -4.16 52.69
CA VAL A 404 -1.82 -3.36 52.10
C VAL A 404 -2.34 -1.97 51.71
N ALA A 405 -1.51 -0.94 51.94
CA ALA A 405 -1.89 0.43 51.63
C ALA A 405 -1.91 0.74 50.13
N LYS A 406 -1.12 0.02 49.32
CA LYS A 406 -1.07 0.18 47.87
C LYS A 406 -1.05 -1.16 47.15
N ARG A 407 -1.75 -1.25 46.03
CA ARG A 407 -1.76 -2.44 45.17
C ARG A 407 -2.07 -2.08 43.72
N PHE A 408 -1.43 -2.75 42.77
CA PHE A 408 -1.56 -2.52 41.34
C PHE A 408 -1.88 -3.83 40.63
N TYR A 409 -2.67 -3.73 39.56
CA TYR A 409 -3.17 -4.87 38.81
C TYR A 409 -3.03 -4.66 37.30
N GLU A 410 -2.52 -5.68 36.64
CA GLU A 410 -2.60 -5.85 35.19
C GLU A 410 -3.25 -7.18 34.88
N ILE A 411 -3.89 -7.24 33.71
CA ILE A 411 -4.57 -8.44 33.24
C ILE A 411 -4.22 -8.71 31.79
N GLN A 412 -4.09 -9.98 31.42
CA GLN A 412 -3.94 -10.37 30.02
C GLN A 412 -4.95 -11.43 29.60
N ALA A 413 -5.42 -11.34 28.37
CA ALA A 413 -6.26 -12.34 27.71
C ALA A 413 -5.38 -13.35 26.97
N ILE A 414 -5.78 -14.62 26.99
CA ILE A 414 -4.99 -15.73 26.46
C ILE A 414 -5.84 -16.62 25.56
N ARG A 415 -5.24 -17.07 24.46
CA ARG A 415 -5.72 -18.17 23.63
C ARG A 415 -4.53 -18.91 23.02
N GLY A 416 -4.20 -20.09 23.55
CA GLY A 416 -3.02 -20.83 23.12
C GLY A 416 -1.75 -19.99 23.27
N SER A 417 -1.03 -19.75 22.17
CA SER A 417 0.17 -18.90 22.13
C SER A 417 -0.13 -17.40 22.04
N ALA A 418 -1.36 -16.99 21.74
CA ALA A 418 -1.72 -15.58 21.67
C ALA A 418 -1.97 -15.05 23.09
N VAL A 419 -1.25 -14.00 23.45
CA VAL A 419 -1.36 -13.32 24.76
C VAL A 419 -1.41 -11.83 24.54
N LYS A 420 -2.43 -11.15 25.09
CA LYS A 420 -2.54 -9.69 25.00
C LYS A 420 -2.86 -9.06 26.36
N ARG A 421 -1.91 -8.27 26.86
CA ARG A 421 -1.99 -7.55 28.14
C ARG A 421 -2.80 -6.26 28.02
N SER A 422 -3.51 -5.91 29.10
CA SER A 422 -4.26 -4.67 29.25
C SER A 422 -3.36 -3.46 29.03
N ASN A 423 -3.89 -2.46 28.32
CA ASN A 423 -3.22 -1.17 28.17
C ASN A 423 -3.40 -0.28 29.41
N VAL A 424 -4.39 -0.58 30.25
CA VAL A 424 -4.65 0.09 31.54
C VAL A 424 -4.08 -0.74 32.69
N THR A 425 -3.55 -0.04 33.68
CA THR A 425 -3.20 -0.59 35.00
C THR A 425 -4.15 0.03 36.01
N VAL A 426 -4.83 -0.79 36.81
CA VAL A 426 -5.72 -0.32 37.88
C VAL A 426 -5.06 -0.52 39.23
N ALA A 427 -5.44 0.29 40.22
CA ALA A 427 -4.76 0.29 41.50
C ALA A 427 -5.66 0.72 42.67
N LYS A 428 -5.13 0.50 43.87
CA LYS A 428 -5.60 1.03 45.14
C LYS A 428 -4.49 1.85 45.79
N TYR A 429 -4.85 2.97 46.40
CA TYR A 429 -4.06 3.65 47.43
C TYR A 429 -4.91 3.90 48.67
N GLU A 430 -4.30 3.80 49.84
CA GLU A 430 -4.91 4.08 51.13
C GLU A 430 -4.09 5.16 51.84
N LYS A 431 -4.75 6.24 52.27
CA LYS A 431 -4.14 7.34 53.01
C LYS A 431 -4.77 7.44 54.38
N GLN A 432 -3.93 7.44 55.40
CA GLN A 432 -4.34 7.75 56.77
C GLN A 432 -4.66 9.24 56.89
N LEU A 433 -5.82 9.54 57.47
CA LEU A 433 -6.35 10.85 57.76
C LEU A 433 -6.43 11.04 59.27
N GLN A 434 -6.01 12.20 59.74
CA GLN A 434 -6.13 12.61 61.14
C GLN A 434 -7.54 13.11 61.42
N LEU A 435 -7.94 13.16 62.70
CA LEU A 435 -9.15 13.86 63.11
C LEU A 435 -9.10 15.34 62.68
N GLY A 436 -10.18 15.82 62.06
CA GLY A 436 -10.30 17.20 61.59
C GLY A 436 -9.81 17.37 60.16
N TRP A 437 -8.94 18.34 59.94
CA TRP A 437 -8.60 18.80 58.60
C TRP A 437 -7.47 17.97 57.96
N ASN A 438 -7.64 17.58 56.71
CA ASN A 438 -6.64 16.84 55.93
C ASN A 438 -6.57 17.39 54.52
N LEU A 439 -5.36 17.71 54.04
CA LEU A 439 -5.15 18.19 52.69
C LEU A 439 -4.66 17.05 51.79
N VAL A 440 -5.46 16.67 50.81
CA VAL A 440 -5.24 15.46 50.01
C VAL A 440 -5.27 15.75 48.51
N SER A 441 -4.69 14.83 47.75
CA SER A 441 -4.83 14.73 46.30
C SER A 441 -5.42 13.39 45.92
N LEU A 442 -5.89 13.28 44.67
CA LEU A 442 -6.37 12.02 44.13
C LEU A 442 -5.23 11.28 43.40
N PRO A 443 -4.76 10.13 43.93
CA PRO A 443 -3.61 9.42 43.37
C PRO A 443 -3.95 8.61 42.11
N LEU A 444 -5.21 8.54 41.70
CA LEU A 444 -5.67 7.70 40.59
C LEU A 444 -6.77 8.43 39.86
N ASN A 445 -6.89 8.16 38.56
CA ASN A 445 -8.11 8.51 37.82
C ASN A 445 -9.21 7.61 38.37
N LEU A 446 -10.01 8.16 39.30
CA LEU A 446 -10.88 7.36 40.16
C LEU A 446 -11.97 6.69 39.34
N THR A 447 -12.33 5.46 39.70
CA THR A 447 -13.45 4.76 39.06
C THR A 447 -14.77 5.51 39.26
N HIS A 448 -14.92 6.20 40.40
CA HIS A 448 -16.06 7.03 40.74
C HIS A 448 -15.58 8.39 41.23
N LYS A 449 -16.20 9.47 40.74
CA LYS A 449 -15.82 10.86 41.04
C LYS A 449 -16.99 11.74 41.47
N HIS A 450 -18.22 11.26 41.26
CA HIS A 450 -19.42 12.06 41.43
C HIS A 450 -19.76 12.19 42.92
N LEU A 451 -19.96 13.43 43.36
CA LEU A 451 -20.42 13.79 44.68
C LEU A 451 -21.95 13.89 44.66
N GLY A 452 -22.63 12.79 44.98
CA GLY A 452 -24.08 12.74 45.07
C GLY A 452 -24.62 11.63 46.00
N PRO A 453 -25.93 11.34 45.93
CA PRO A 453 -26.57 10.30 46.74
C PRO A 453 -26.04 8.90 46.42
N LEU A 454 -25.78 8.09 47.46
CA LEU A 454 -25.25 6.72 47.34
C LEU A 454 -26.23 5.73 46.68
N SER A 455 -27.51 6.09 46.60
CA SER A 455 -28.50 5.34 45.82
C SER A 455 -28.24 5.37 44.32
N SER A 456 -27.52 6.39 43.85
CA SER A 456 -27.30 6.67 42.42
C SER A 456 -25.83 6.58 42.02
N TYR A 457 -24.91 6.90 42.94
CA TYR A 457 -23.48 6.96 42.67
C TYR A 457 -22.71 6.27 43.80
N PRO A 458 -21.76 5.36 43.51
CA PRO A 458 -20.87 4.83 44.54
C PRO A 458 -20.04 5.94 45.17
N ASP A 459 -19.71 5.77 46.45
CA ASP A 459 -18.90 6.75 47.19
C ASP A 459 -17.51 6.92 46.52
N PRO A 460 -17.13 8.12 46.07
CA PRO A 460 -15.81 8.37 45.49
C PRO A 460 -14.69 8.43 46.54
N LEU A 461 -15.01 8.63 47.83
CA LEU A 461 -14.04 8.77 48.92
C LEU A 461 -14.37 7.83 50.10
N PRO A 462 -14.46 6.51 49.88
CA PRO A 462 -14.81 5.57 50.92
C PRO A 462 -13.76 5.54 52.03
N THR A 463 -14.24 5.43 53.26
CA THR A 463 -13.41 5.45 54.47
C THR A 463 -13.53 4.18 55.30
N ASN A 464 -12.50 3.92 56.10
CA ASN A 464 -12.51 2.89 57.13
C ASN A 464 -12.05 3.50 58.47
N PRO A 465 -12.94 3.67 59.48
CA PRO A 465 -14.38 3.32 59.47
C PRO A 465 -15.20 4.10 58.44
N THR A 466 -16.32 3.54 57.97
CA THR A 466 -17.19 4.19 56.97
C THR A 466 -17.81 5.49 57.47
N ASN A 467 -18.02 6.45 56.57
CA ASN A 467 -18.62 7.76 56.86
C ASN A 467 -17.82 8.64 57.85
N SER A 468 -16.49 8.49 57.83
CA SER A 468 -15.61 9.28 58.71
C SER A 468 -15.30 10.68 58.15
N ILE A 469 -15.42 10.88 56.83
CA ILE A 469 -15.38 12.22 56.22
C ILE A 469 -16.75 12.86 56.35
N VAL A 470 -16.79 14.13 56.76
CA VAL A 470 -18.01 14.92 56.94
C VAL A 470 -18.18 16.00 55.87
N ALA A 471 -17.10 16.48 55.26
CA ALA A 471 -17.16 17.43 54.15
C ALA A 471 -15.89 17.39 53.30
N VAL A 472 -16.04 17.73 52.02
CA VAL A 472 -14.94 18.01 51.08
C VAL A 472 -15.03 19.45 50.61
N TYR A 473 -13.88 20.10 50.49
CA TYR A 473 -13.77 21.48 50.03
C TYR A 473 -12.77 21.59 48.88
N ARG A 474 -13.09 22.44 47.90
CA ARG A 474 -12.16 22.84 46.84
C ARG A 474 -12.03 24.36 46.78
N LEU A 475 -10.85 24.81 46.40
CA LEU A 475 -10.57 26.22 46.16
C LEU A 475 -10.94 26.56 44.71
N ILE A 476 -11.68 27.64 44.49
CA ILE A 476 -11.88 28.19 43.14
C ILE A 476 -10.60 28.93 42.73
N PRO A 477 -9.87 28.46 41.69
CA PRO A 477 -8.56 28.99 41.31
C PRO A 477 -8.52 30.52 41.16
N GLY A 478 -7.55 31.17 41.80
CA GLY A 478 -7.30 32.60 41.66
C GLY A 478 -8.29 33.54 42.37
N THR A 479 -9.36 33.02 42.98
CA THR A 479 -10.42 33.83 43.60
C THR A 479 -10.38 33.89 45.13
N GLU A 480 -9.61 33.00 45.77
CA GLU A 480 -9.61 32.78 47.24
C GLU A 480 -10.98 32.36 47.82
N THR A 481 -11.94 32.00 46.96
CA THR A 481 -13.26 31.50 47.36
C THR A 481 -13.32 29.98 47.37
N TRP A 482 -14.21 29.42 48.20
CA TRP A 482 -14.30 27.98 48.46
C TRP A 482 -15.66 27.43 48.11
N GLU A 483 -15.67 26.23 47.57
CA GLU A 483 -16.88 25.40 47.46
C GLU A 483 -16.79 24.22 48.42
N ARG A 484 -17.95 23.82 48.94
CA ARG A 484 -18.11 22.76 49.94
C ARG A 484 -19.16 21.75 49.51
N CYS A 485 -18.89 20.47 49.75
CA CYS A 485 -19.85 19.40 49.63
C CYS A 485 -19.86 18.56 50.93
N ASP A 486 -21.02 18.46 51.57
CA ASP A 486 -21.22 17.77 52.83
C ASP A 486 -21.47 16.28 52.61
N HIS A 487 -20.94 15.46 53.51
CA HIS A 487 -21.10 14.01 53.47
C HIS A 487 -22.01 13.52 54.61
N SER A 488 -22.84 12.54 54.31
CA SER A 488 -23.68 11.83 55.26
C SER A 488 -23.71 10.33 54.94
N SER A 489 -24.33 9.53 55.80
CA SER A 489 -24.55 8.10 55.54
C SER A 489 -25.32 7.78 54.24
N THR A 490 -25.95 8.77 53.62
CA THR A 490 -26.71 8.61 52.36
C THR A 490 -26.00 9.17 51.13
N GLY A 491 -24.83 9.79 51.30
CA GLY A 491 -24.01 10.35 50.22
C GLY A 491 -23.64 11.80 50.42
N TRP A 492 -23.26 12.42 49.30
CA TRP A 492 -22.69 13.76 49.21
C TRP A 492 -23.72 14.78 48.73
N TYR A 493 -23.73 15.96 49.35
CA TYR A 493 -24.68 17.03 49.10
C TYR A 493 -23.99 18.39 49.06
N GLN A 494 -24.16 19.13 47.97
CA GLN A 494 -23.56 20.44 47.79
C GLN A 494 -24.09 21.43 48.83
N ALA A 495 -23.19 22.20 49.44
CA ALA A 495 -23.58 23.29 50.33
C ALA A 495 -24.20 24.44 49.52
N ALA A 496 -24.97 25.31 50.19
CA ALA A 496 -25.54 26.49 49.55
C ALA A 496 -24.43 27.38 48.95
N GLY A 497 -24.57 27.75 47.67
CA GLY A 497 -23.56 28.49 46.91
C GLY A 497 -22.43 27.62 46.34
N SER A 498 -22.49 26.29 46.47
CA SER A 498 -21.53 25.32 45.92
C SER A 498 -22.20 24.31 44.98
N GLU A 499 -23.31 24.69 44.34
CA GLU A 499 -24.15 23.80 43.53
C GLU A 499 -23.39 23.18 42.33
N ASN A 500 -22.28 23.80 41.92
CA ASN A 500 -21.43 23.32 40.83
C ASN A 500 -20.36 22.30 41.28
N PHE A 501 -20.21 22.04 42.59
CA PHE A 501 -19.23 21.08 43.10
C PHE A 501 -19.79 19.66 43.14
N THR A 502 -20.02 19.09 41.96
CA THR A 502 -20.66 17.79 41.76
C THR A 502 -19.70 16.65 41.42
N THR A 503 -18.44 16.96 41.10
CA THR A 503 -17.42 15.96 40.76
C THR A 503 -16.06 16.35 41.30
N LEU A 504 -15.28 15.34 41.65
CA LEU A 504 -13.85 15.48 41.90
C LEU A 504 -13.05 15.42 40.60
N ASN A 505 -11.86 16.01 40.64
CA ASN A 505 -10.90 16.14 39.55
C ASN A 505 -9.49 15.82 40.08
N GLU A 506 -8.74 15.00 39.36
CA GLU A 506 -7.48 14.47 39.85
C GLU A 506 -6.29 15.43 39.79
N THR A 507 -6.44 16.53 39.07
CA THR A 507 -5.42 17.59 39.02
C THR A 507 -5.56 18.59 40.18
N GLU A 508 -6.67 18.53 40.91
CA GLU A 508 -6.98 19.41 42.04
C GLU A 508 -6.58 18.78 43.38
N GLY A 509 -6.32 19.64 44.36
CA GLY A 509 -6.22 19.24 45.76
C GLY A 509 -7.55 19.50 46.47
N TYR A 510 -7.76 18.79 47.58
CA TYR A 510 -8.99 18.88 48.35
C TYR A 510 -8.69 18.96 49.85
N TRP A 511 -9.50 19.72 50.57
CA TRP A 511 -9.60 19.58 52.02
C TRP A 511 -10.69 18.58 52.37
N LEU A 512 -10.33 17.60 53.18
CA LEU A 512 -11.26 16.67 53.80
C LEU A 512 -11.35 17.01 55.29
N GLU A 513 -12.58 17.21 55.77
CA GLU A 513 -12.88 17.33 57.18
C GLU A 513 -13.37 15.96 57.69
N THR A 514 -12.75 15.46 58.75
CA THR A 514 -13.07 14.15 59.33
C THR A 514 -13.54 14.30 60.78
N ASN A 515 -14.43 13.40 61.20
CA ASN A 515 -14.93 13.34 62.59
C ASN A 515 -14.17 12.33 63.47
N SER A 516 -13.22 11.59 62.89
CA SER A 516 -12.38 10.59 63.55
C SER A 516 -11.12 10.35 62.73
N SER A 517 -10.07 9.82 63.36
CA SER A 517 -8.92 9.31 62.63
C SER A 517 -9.36 8.09 61.81
N THR A 518 -9.08 8.12 60.51
CA THR A 518 -9.64 7.16 59.54
C THR A 518 -8.67 6.94 58.39
N SER A 519 -8.91 5.96 57.52
CA SER A 519 -8.22 5.83 56.24
C SER A 519 -9.20 6.07 55.09
N VAL A 520 -8.80 6.87 54.10
CA VAL A 520 -9.52 6.97 52.82
C VAL A 520 -8.89 6.02 51.79
N ILE A 521 -9.73 5.35 51.01
CA ILE A 521 -9.32 4.37 50.00
C ILE A 521 -9.63 4.91 48.60
N PHE A 522 -8.60 5.12 47.80
CA PHE A 522 -8.70 5.51 46.40
C PHE A 522 -8.58 4.29 45.51
N VAL A 523 -9.53 4.09 44.59
CA VAL A 523 -9.48 3.04 43.58
C VAL A 523 -9.72 3.63 42.19
N GLY A 524 -8.95 3.18 41.21
CA GLY A 524 -9.01 3.75 39.87
C GLY A 524 -7.90 3.26 38.96
N SER A 525 -7.75 3.94 37.83
CA SER A 525 -6.67 3.68 36.87
C SER A 525 -5.45 4.57 37.12
N VAL A 526 -4.27 4.01 36.86
CA VAL A 526 -3.00 4.72 36.86
C VAL A 526 -2.92 5.66 35.65
N PHE A 527 -2.42 6.88 35.85
CA PHE A 527 -2.12 7.81 34.77
C PHE A 527 -0.93 7.32 33.96
N LYS A 528 -1.08 7.26 32.63
CA LYS A 528 -0.01 6.86 31.70
C LYS A 528 0.42 7.96 30.72
N SER A 529 -0.29 9.08 30.72
CA SER A 529 -0.06 10.20 29.81
C SER A 529 0.05 11.50 30.59
N ASN A 530 0.95 12.37 30.15
CA ASN A 530 1.09 13.71 30.72
C ASN A 530 -0.20 14.50 30.52
N THR A 531 -0.52 15.36 31.49
CA THR A 531 -1.69 16.22 31.46
C THR A 531 -1.26 17.66 31.66
N THR A 532 -1.85 18.58 30.87
CA THR A 532 -1.65 20.02 31.07
C THR A 532 -2.76 20.56 31.97
N VAL A 533 -2.36 21.24 33.04
CA VAL A 533 -3.25 21.85 34.03
C VAL A 533 -3.11 23.35 33.93
N GLU A 534 -4.22 24.05 33.71
CA GLU A 534 -4.25 25.51 33.75
C GLU A 534 -4.28 25.98 35.20
N LEU A 535 -3.36 26.86 35.57
CA LEU A 535 -3.27 27.47 36.89
C LEU A 535 -3.51 28.97 36.78
N ALA A 536 -4.50 29.46 37.52
CA ALA A 536 -4.83 30.87 37.59
C ALA A 536 -3.73 31.65 38.32
N GLU A 537 -3.61 32.95 38.04
CA GLU A 537 -2.79 33.83 38.86
C GLU A 537 -3.33 33.84 40.31
N ASN A 538 -2.43 33.95 41.29
CA ASN A 538 -2.69 33.77 42.73
C ASN A 538 -2.74 32.30 43.19
N TRP A 539 -3.63 32.01 44.13
CA TRP A 539 -3.66 30.74 44.83
C TRP A 539 -4.44 29.70 44.05
N ASN A 540 -3.83 28.53 43.89
CA ASN A 540 -4.48 27.34 43.37
C ASN A 540 -4.28 26.21 44.38
N LEU A 541 -5.20 25.25 44.39
CA LEU A 541 -5.08 24.04 45.18
C LEU A 541 -4.94 22.85 44.23
N ILE A 542 -3.74 22.26 44.18
CA ILE A 542 -3.38 21.24 43.19
C ILE A 542 -3.18 19.88 43.84
N GLY A 543 -3.40 18.85 43.04
CA GLY A 543 -3.10 17.46 43.36
C GLY A 543 -1.85 16.96 42.66
N TRP A 544 -1.27 15.88 43.18
CA TRP A 544 -0.16 15.18 42.55
C TRP A 544 -0.62 13.83 41.98
N SER A 545 -0.88 13.78 40.68
CA SER A 545 -1.41 12.59 40.02
C SER A 545 -0.32 11.73 39.33
N SER A 546 0.97 12.07 39.46
CA SER A 546 2.07 11.18 39.02
C SER A 546 2.19 9.95 39.89
N ILE A 547 2.53 8.80 39.30
CA ILE A 547 2.73 7.56 40.06
C ILE A 547 3.99 7.55 40.93
N GLN A 548 4.96 8.42 40.66
CA GLN A 548 6.14 8.62 41.49
C GLN A 548 5.97 9.86 42.35
N ASP A 549 6.48 9.80 43.58
CA ASP A 549 6.73 11.02 44.35
C ASP A 549 7.93 11.76 43.72
N ALA A 550 7.89 13.09 43.70
CA ALA A 550 8.93 13.89 43.07
C ALA A 550 9.71 14.71 44.09
N THR A 551 11.03 14.70 43.98
CA THR A 551 11.91 15.60 44.73
C THR A 551 11.87 16.99 44.13
N LEU A 552 11.84 18.01 44.97
CA LEU A 552 11.93 19.41 44.57
C LEU A 552 13.42 19.79 44.44
N PRO A 553 13.92 20.08 43.22
CA PRO A 553 15.36 20.24 43.00
C PRO A 553 15.92 21.52 43.61
N THR A 554 17.07 21.39 44.28
CA THR A 554 17.93 22.49 44.74
C THR A 554 19.09 22.68 43.77
N GLY A 555 19.27 23.88 43.23
CA GLY A 555 20.36 24.23 42.31
C GLY A 555 20.11 23.81 40.85
N GLY A 556 19.92 24.80 39.97
CA GLY A 556 19.70 24.61 38.54
C GLY A 556 18.72 25.64 37.97
N GLU A 557 18.92 26.10 36.73
CA GLU A 557 17.97 26.99 36.06
C GLU A 557 16.71 26.20 35.64
N PRO A 558 15.52 26.58 36.10
CA PRO A 558 14.27 25.92 35.73
C PRO A 558 13.82 26.30 34.30
N PRO A 559 12.92 25.52 33.65
CA PRO A 559 12.04 24.53 34.26
C PRO A 559 12.76 23.22 34.60
N ALA A 560 12.78 22.90 35.90
CA ALA A 560 13.17 21.61 36.42
C ALA A 560 11.91 20.89 36.91
N TYR A 561 11.80 19.61 36.56
CA TYR A 561 10.79 18.69 37.12
C TYR A 561 10.72 18.85 38.65
N PRO A 562 9.53 18.90 39.29
CA PRO A 562 8.21 18.51 38.77
C PRO A 562 7.32 19.61 38.15
N PHE A 563 7.76 20.87 38.10
CA PHE A 563 6.90 22.00 37.71
C PHE A 563 7.28 22.62 36.38
N THR A 564 7.05 21.87 35.29
CA THR A 564 7.25 22.35 33.93
C THR A 564 6.11 23.28 33.52
N CYS A 565 6.35 24.60 33.56
CA CYS A 565 5.32 25.63 33.40
C CYS A 565 5.55 26.50 32.15
N SER A 566 4.49 27.05 31.56
CA SER A 566 4.54 28.06 30.50
C SER A 566 3.58 29.22 30.83
N PRO A 567 4.08 30.42 31.18
CA PRO A 567 5.49 30.84 31.23
C PRO A 567 6.29 30.11 32.33
N SER A 568 7.61 30.01 32.13
CA SER A 568 8.51 29.35 33.07
C SER A 568 8.52 30.04 34.43
N ASN A 569 8.77 29.27 35.49
CA ASN A 569 8.89 29.75 36.87
C ASN A 569 7.66 30.45 37.42
N ALA A 570 6.49 30.26 36.79
CA ALA A 570 5.24 30.88 37.22
C ALA A 570 4.77 30.37 38.59
N ILE A 571 5.06 29.12 38.96
CA ILE A 571 4.78 28.62 40.32
C ILE A 571 5.91 29.08 41.25
N ARG A 572 5.57 29.95 42.21
CA ARG A 572 6.53 30.65 43.07
C ARG A 572 6.66 30.08 44.48
N ARG A 573 5.58 29.49 45.01
CA ARG A 573 5.55 28.95 46.38
C ARG A 573 4.66 27.72 46.44
N LEU A 574 5.06 26.75 47.24
CA LEU A 574 4.25 25.59 47.61
C LEU A 574 4.01 25.60 49.12
N TYR A 575 2.83 25.16 49.52
CA TYR A 575 2.53 24.78 50.90
C TYR A 575 1.94 23.39 50.93
N ARG A 576 2.35 22.60 51.93
CA ARG A 576 1.70 21.35 52.32
C ARG A 576 1.22 21.44 53.76
N TYR A 577 0.23 20.63 54.11
CA TYR A 577 -0.29 20.54 55.46
C TYR A 577 0.05 19.19 56.08
N ASN A 578 0.74 19.20 57.22
CA ASN A 578 1.20 17.97 57.88
C ASN A 578 0.19 17.43 58.93
N GLY A 579 -1.01 18.00 58.99
CA GLY A 579 -2.03 17.66 60.00
C GLY A 579 -2.07 18.62 61.19
N THR A 580 -1.03 19.42 61.40
CA THR A 580 -0.96 20.37 62.52
C THR A 580 -0.60 21.78 62.07
N SER A 581 0.34 21.91 61.14
CA SER A 581 0.82 23.19 60.62
C SER A 581 1.07 23.12 59.12
N PHE A 582 1.18 24.28 58.51
CA PHE A 582 1.66 24.39 57.13
C PHE A 582 3.18 24.39 57.09
N GLU A 583 3.71 23.71 56.08
CA GLU A 583 5.11 23.76 55.70
C GLU A 583 5.24 24.40 54.33
N MET A 584 6.30 25.19 54.11
CA MET A 584 6.47 26.00 52.90
C MET A 584 7.82 25.77 52.24
N THR A 585 7.82 25.81 50.91
CA THR A 585 9.02 25.93 50.09
C THR A 585 8.83 26.98 49.01
N ASN A 586 9.88 27.76 48.74
CA ASN A 586 9.87 28.85 47.77
C ASN A 586 10.69 28.48 46.55
N HIS A 587 10.23 28.91 45.38
CA HIS A 587 10.98 28.81 44.14
C HIS A 587 11.70 30.13 43.85
N PHE A 588 13.01 30.04 43.65
CA PHE A 588 13.87 31.16 43.29
C PHE A 588 14.41 30.97 41.88
N ASP A 589 14.28 32.00 41.03
CA ASP A 589 14.82 31.97 39.67
C ASP A 589 16.32 31.66 39.70
N ASN A 590 16.78 30.71 38.89
CA ASN A 590 18.16 30.19 38.82
C ASN A 590 18.65 29.34 40.01
N TRP A 591 17.91 29.29 41.12
CA TRP A 591 18.33 28.57 42.32
C TRP A 591 17.48 27.33 42.58
N GLY A 592 16.22 27.28 42.14
CA GLY A 592 15.31 26.15 42.34
C GLY A 592 14.48 26.29 43.63
N TRP A 593 14.12 25.15 44.24
CA TRP A 593 13.24 25.10 45.41
C TRP A 593 14.01 25.07 46.72
N TYR A 594 13.70 26.00 47.63
CA TYR A 594 14.29 26.06 48.96
C TYR A 594 13.20 26.09 50.04
N PRO A 595 13.21 25.10 50.96
CA PRO A 595 12.37 25.14 52.16
C PRO A 595 12.66 26.39 52.99
N ALA A 596 11.63 26.94 53.64
CA ALA A 596 11.85 28.05 54.57
C ALA A 596 12.56 27.58 55.86
N ASP A 597 13.26 28.49 56.53
CA ASP A 597 14.14 28.21 57.68
C ASP A 597 13.45 27.43 58.82
N ASN A 598 12.14 27.61 59.00
CA ASN A 598 11.34 26.95 60.03
C ASN A 598 10.65 25.66 59.56
N THR A 599 10.82 25.26 58.29
CA THR A 599 10.16 24.11 57.66
C THR A 599 11.14 23.32 56.76
N PRO A 600 12.29 22.86 57.27
CA PRO A 600 13.38 22.31 56.45
C PRO A 600 13.06 20.98 55.74
N LEU A 601 11.90 20.38 56.02
CA LEU A 601 11.53 19.03 55.56
C LEU A 601 10.68 19.01 54.27
N PHE A 602 10.26 20.16 53.74
CA PHE A 602 9.44 20.19 52.52
C PHE A 602 10.29 20.20 51.24
N THR A 603 10.81 19.01 50.91
CA THR A 603 11.71 18.78 49.77
C THR A 603 11.15 17.84 48.72
N SER A 604 9.91 17.36 48.88
CA SER A 604 9.25 16.47 47.92
C SER A 604 7.75 16.72 47.84
N ILE A 605 7.16 16.36 46.71
CA ILE A 605 5.73 16.29 46.45
C ILE A 605 5.29 14.82 46.33
N ASN A 606 4.15 14.48 46.91
CA ASN A 606 3.72 13.11 47.16
C ASN A 606 2.27 12.89 46.69
N LYS A 607 1.98 11.66 46.26
CA LYS A 607 0.77 11.31 45.49
C LYS A 607 -0.58 11.41 46.20
N THR A 608 -0.59 11.44 47.52
CA THR A 608 -1.83 11.43 48.33
C THR A 608 -2.03 12.71 49.12
N GLU A 609 -1.21 13.72 48.84
CA GLU A 609 -1.17 15.00 49.54
C GLU A 609 -1.58 16.11 48.59
N GLY A 610 -2.38 17.05 49.09
CA GLY A 610 -2.73 18.25 48.34
C GLY A 610 -1.74 19.37 48.61
N TYR A 611 -1.63 20.31 47.67
CA TYR A 611 -0.67 21.41 47.75
C TYR A 611 -1.32 22.73 47.38
N TYR A 612 -1.10 23.76 48.21
CA TYR A 612 -1.35 25.12 47.76
C TYR A 612 -0.18 25.61 46.95
N VAL A 613 -0.48 26.23 45.81
CA VAL A 613 0.53 26.88 44.98
C VAL A 613 0.20 28.34 44.75
N LYS A 614 1.21 29.20 44.91
CA LYS A 614 1.14 30.61 44.51
C LYS A 614 1.71 30.75 43.10
N VAL A 615 0.91 31.27 42.19
CA VAL A 615 1.20 31.37 40.75
C VAL A 615 1.24 32.82 40.32
N ILE A 616 2.33 33.24 39.65
CA ILE A 616 2.59 34.61 39.18
C ILE A 616 3.47 34.57 37.90
N PRO A 617 2.95 34.89 36.70
CA PRO A 617 1.53 35.06 36.32
C PRO A 617 0.82 33.70 36.13
N SER A 618 -0.44 33.69 35.69
CA SER A 618 -1.15 32.46 35.29
C SER A 618 -0.33 31.61 34.32
N THR A 619 -0.43 30.28 34.40
CA THR A 619 0.46 29.37 33.67
C THR A 619 -0.20 28.04 33.33
N ASN A 620 0.33 27.37 32.32
CA ASN A 620 0.02 25.97 32.01
C ASN A 620 1.11 25.07 32.59
N TRP A 621 0.76 24.25 33.56
CA TRP A 621 1.65 23.27 34.18
C TRP A 621 1.48 21.91 33.51
N THR A 622 2.57 21.34 33.01
CA THR A 622 2.60 19.97 32.50
C THR A 622 2.91 19.00 33.64
N LEU A 623 1.92 18.22 34.05
CA LEU A 623 2.04 17.15 35.03
C LEU A 623 2.44 15.85 34.32
N GLU A 624 3.64 15.37 34.60
CA GLU A 624 4.16 14.13 34.02
C GLU A 624 3.71 12.91 34.83
N ALA A 625 2.99 11.97 34.19
CA ALA A 625 2.28 10.92 34.92
C ALA A 625 3.14 9.76 35.46
N LEU A 626 4.36 9.59 34.92
CA LEU A 626 5.22 8.42 35.16
C LEU A 626 6.64 8.78 35.64
N LYS A 627 6.92 10.04 35.94
CA LYS A 627 8.21 10.49 36.48
C LYS A 627 8.12 10.84 37.95
#